data_AF-A0A7J5AAS7-F1
#
_entry.id   AF-A0A7J5AAS7-F1
#
_cell.length_a   1.000
_cell.length_b   1.000
_cell.length_c   1.000
_cell.angle_alpha   90.00
_cell.angle_beta   90.00
_cell.angle_gamma   90.00
#
_symmetry.space_group_name_H-M   'P 1'
#
loop_
_entity.id
_entity.type
_entity.pdbx_description
1 polymer ?
#
loop_
_entity_poly.entity_id
_entity_poly.type
_entity_poly.pdbx_seq_one_letter_code
_entity_poly.pdbx_strand_id
1 'polypeptide(L)'
;MRLINYLFLLTISFLISSCSTEKKPKFVKSPIDNIITKYIDKNDYSVILADMDYKEDTDKYFHKYRILIEEKQPNLSIEQLKDSLAEPTDIKIIDTDWKEVSPITFEEHQNDLGMTILSKKNGKLDKNSAPAGVNNYVGNPKYGEWRTHSDGSSFWAFYGRYRLFSDLFFGPRYGYGYGYPRRDWDDYNRNYRNRKSYYGSSSKYGTNSTGNKNTSWAKKPQTFKSKVNSKVSRSASNMRSRGYTSSKSYSKRSRSSSRYSRSSSRSRSGGFGK
;
A
#
# COMPACT_ATOMS: atom_id res chain seq x y z
N MET A 1 -57.68 -31.70 8.98
CA MET A 1 -56.82 -30.94 9.91
C MET A 1 -55.44 -31.56 10.18
N ARG A 2 -55.21 -32.88 9.99
CA ARG A 2 -53.88 -33.48 10.24
C ARG A 2 -52.84 -33.23 9.13
N LEU A 3 -53.26 -33.07 7.87
CA LEU A 3 -52.35 -32.79 6.73
C LEU A 3 -51.70 -31.40 6.74
N ILE A 4 -52.40 -30.38 7.25
CA ILE A 4 -51.87 -29.00 7.36
C ILE A 4 -50.72 -28.92 8.37
N ASN A 5 -50.79 -29.70 9.46
CA ASN A 5 -49.73 -29.74 10.47
C ASN A 5 -48.43 -30.37 9.93
N TYR A 6 -48.52 -31.37 9.06
CA TYR A 6 -47.35 -31.96 8.41
C TYR A 6 -46.71 -31.03 7.39
N LEU A 7 -47.51 -30.24 6.66
CA LEU A 7 -47.02 -29.23 5.73
C LEU A 7 -46.29 -28.08 6.44
N PHE A 8 -46.77 -27.70 7.65
CA PHE A 8 -46.13 -26.71 8.50
C PHE A 8 -44.81 -27.23 9.14
N LEU A 9 -44.75 -28.51 9.47
CA LEU A 9 -43.52 -29.15 9.97
C LEU A 9 -42.46 -29.32 8.87
N LEU A 10 -42.87 -29.55 7.63
CA LEU A 10 -41.96 -29.72 6.49
C LEU A 10 -41.37 -28.37 6.01
N THR A 11 -42.14 -27.28 6.09
CA THR A 11 -41.65 -25.91 5.82
C THR A 11 -40.72 -25.41 6.93
N ILE A 12 -41.01 -25.75 8.20
CA ILE A 12 -40.09 -25.45 9.32
C ILE A 12 -38.77 -26.21 9.15
N SER A 13 -38.78 -27.48 8.76
CA SER A 13 -37.57 -28.29 8.53
C SER A 13 -36.68 -27.75 7.39
N PHE A 14 -37.30 -27.17 6.35
CA PHE A 14 -36.56 -26.52 5.25
C PHE A 14 -35.90 -25.19 5.66
N LEU A 15 -36.48 -24.48 6.64
CA LEU A 15 -35.93 -23.21 7.14
C LEU A 15 -34.70 -23.40 8.06
N ILE A 16 -34.56 -24.56 8.72
CA ILE A 16 -33.42 -24.83 9.62
C ILE A 16 -32.15 -25.24 8.86
N SER A 17 -32.26 -25.63 7.58
CA SER A 17 -31.11 -25.97 6.73
C SER A 17 -30.42 -24.76 6.09
N SER A 18 -30.90 -23.53 6.35
CA SER A 18 -30.32 -22.29 5.82
C SER A 18 -29.26 -21.65 6.73
N CYS A 19 -28.75 -22.36 7.74
CA CYS A 19 -27.54 -21.93 8.44
C CYS A 19 -26.31 -22.18 7.56
N SER A 20 -26.10 -21.32 6.56
CA SER A 20 -24.81 -21.23 5.88
C SER A 20 -23.78 -20.84 6.94
N THR A 21 -22.94 -21.79 7.33
CA THR A 21 -21.73 -21.51 8.09
C THR A 21 -20.88 -20.57 7.24
N GLU A 22 -20.87 -19.28 7.55
CA GLU A 22 -19.95 -18.32 6.93
C GLU A 22 -18.53 -18.86 7.13
N LYS A 23 -17.94 -19.43 6.07
CA LYS A 23 -16.56 -19.92 6.13
C LYS A 23 -15.67 -18.71 6.44
N LYS A 24 -15.09 -18.70 7.65
CA LYS A 24 -14.17 -17.63 8.07
C LYS A 24 -13.07 -17.48 7.02
N PRO A 25 -12.73 -16.26 6.60
CA PRO A 25 -11.69 -16.05 5.61
C PRO A 25 -10.35 -16.60 6.11
N LYS A 26 -9.64 -17.32 5.24
CA LYS A 26 -8.31 -17.88 5.51
C LYS A 26 -7.25 -16.80 5.34
N PHE A 27 -6.66 -16.34 6.43
CA PHE A 27 -5.63 -15.33 6.38
C PHE A 27 -4.34 -15.87 5.76
N VAL A 28 -3.79 -15.17 4.76
CA VAL A 28 -2.49 -15.47 4.16
C VAL A 28 -1.45 -14.50 4.71
N LYS A 29 -0.53 -15.03 5.51
CA LYS A 29 0.55 -14.23 6.10
C LYS A 29 1.54 -13.80 5.02
N SER A 30 1.84 -12.50 4.97
CA SER A 30 2.82 -11.92 4.05
C SER A 30 4.16 -11.67 4.75
N PRO A 31 5.28 -11.51 4.00
CA PRO A 31 6.54 -11.04 4.56
C PRO A 31 6.43 -9.70 5.28
N ILE A 32 5.51 -8.82 4.83
CA ILE A 32 5.23 -7.53 5.48
C ILE A 32 4.69 -7.75 6.90
N ASP A 33 3.86 -8.77 7.11
CA ASP A 33 3.36 -9.11 8.45
C ASP A 33 4.49 -9.58 9.38
N ASN A 34 5.47 -10.33 8.84
CA ASN A 34 6.67 -10.70 9.60
C ASN A 34 7.50 -9.46 9.99
N ILE A 35 7.61 -8.46 9.10
CA ILE A 35 8.30 -7.20 9.38
C ILE A 35 7.57 -6.43 10.48
N ILE A 36 6.23 -6.35 10.43
CA ILE A 36 5.41 -5.72 11.47
C ILE A 36 5.66 -6.37 12.83
N THR A 37 5.66 -7.71 12.89
CA THR A 37 5.91 -8.44 14.14
C THR A 37 7.35 -8.24 14.62
N LYS A 38 8.34 -8.30 13.73
CA LYS A 38 9.75 -8.15 14.09
C LYS A 38 10.08 -6.78 14.69
N TYR A 39 9.44 -5.72 14.21
CA TYR A 39 9.67 -4.34 14.66
C TYR A 39 8.47 -3.77 15.42
N ILE A 40 7.77 -4.63 16.16
CA ILE A 40 6.60 -4.22 16.94
C ILE A 40 6.96 -3.17 18.00
N ASP A 41 8.16 -3.27 18.60
CA ASP A 41 8.68 -2.37 19.64
C ASP A 41 9.23 -1.05 19.09
N LYS A 42 9.35 -0.90 17.77
CA LYS A 42 9.79 0.35 17.14
C LYS A 42 8.58 1.25 16.91
N ASN A 43 8.69 2.53 17.27
CA ASN A 43 7.60 3.49 17.11
C ASN A 43 7.55 4.11 15.71
N ASP A 44 8.71 4.19 15.05
CA ASP A 44 8.89 4.92 13.81
C ASP A 44 9.74 4.09 12.84
N TYR A 45 9.12 3.62 11.77
CA TYR A 45 9.81 2.94 10.68
C TYR A 45 9.04 3.04 9.37
N SER A 46 9.72 2.83 8.25
CA SER A 46 9.13 2.80 6.92
C SER A 46 9.65 1.58 6.15
N VAL A 47 8.78 0.93 5.38
CA VAL A 47 9.11 -0.20 4.52
C VAL A 47 8.79 0.17 3.09
N ILE A 48 9.81 0.15 2.25
CA ILE A 48 9.74 0.45 0.83
C ILE A 48 9.75 -0.88 0.06
N LEU A 49 8.90 -1.00 -0.96
CA LEU A 49 9.01 -2.08 -1.94
C LEU A 49 10.19 -1.79 -2.87
N ALA A 50 11.35 -2.34 -2.53
CA ALA A 50 12.61 -2.05 -3.22
C ALA A 50 12.72 -2.76 -4.57
N ASP A 51 12.18 -3.98 -4.68
CA ASP A 51 12.10 -4.72 -5.94
C ASP A 51 10.95 -5.72 -5.90
N MET A 52 10.54 -6.20 -7.07
CA MET A 52 9.61 -7.33 -7.21
C MET A 52 10.01 -8.17 -8.43
N ASP A 53 9.67 -9.45 -8.42
CA ASP A 53 9.93 -10.32 -9.56
C ASP A 53 8.93 -11.47 -9.62
N TYR A 54 8.83 -12.06 -10.79
CA TYR A 54 8.11 -13.30 -11.03
C TYR A 54 9.04 -14.30 -11.71
N LYS A 55 9.14 -15.48 -11.12
CA LYS A 55 10.01 -16.55 -11.59
C LYS A 55 9.18 -17.58 -12.37
N GLU A 56 9.40 -17.64 -13.69
CA GLU A 56 8.64 -18.52 -14.60
C GLU A 56 8.91 -20.00 -14.37
N ASP A 57 10.14 -20.35 -14.01
CA ASP A 57 10.60 -21.71 -13.71
C ASP A 57 9.89 -22.33 -12.49
N THR A 58 9.62 -21.51 -11.48
CA THR A 58 9.02 -21.95 -10.21
C THR A 58 7.56 -21.52 -10.04
N ASP A 59 7.03 -20.73 -10.97
CA ASP A 59 5.72 -20.10 -10.91
C ASP A 59 5.46 -19.34 -9.59
N LYS A 60 6.45 -18.55 -9.16
CA LYS A 60 6.44 -17.87 -7.86
C LYS A 60 6.68 -16.37 -7.98
N TYR A 61 6.06 -15.65 -7.04
CA TYR A 61 6.14 -14.20 -6.92
C TYR A 61 7.06 -13.82 -5.76
N PHE A 62 7.89 -12.81 -5.96
CA PHE A 62 8.88 -12.37 -4.97
C PHE A 62 8.89 -10.87 -4.81
N HIS A 63 9.12 -10.40 -3.58
CA HIS A 63 9.38 -9.00 -3.26
C HIS A 63 10.74 -8.87 -2.55
N LYS A 64 11.37 -7.71 -2.71
CA LYS A 64 12.44 -7.21 -1.85
C LYS A 64 11.98 -5.95 -1.14
N TYR A 65 12.37 -5.81 0.12
CA TYR A 65 11.99 -4.68 0.94
C TYR A 65 13.24 -3.94 1.42
N ARG A 66 13.10 -2.63 1.55
CA ARG A 66 14.05 -1.77 2.26
C ARG A 66 13.35 -1.18 3.47
N ILE A 67 13.95 -1.34 4.64
CA ILE A 67 13.37 -0.96 5.92
C ILE A 67 14.22 0.14 6.51
N LEU A 68 13.60 1.29 6.81
CA LEU A 68 14.23 2.41 7.49
C LEU A 68 13.65 2.48 8.89
N ILE A 69 14.48 2.30 9.91
CA ILE A 69 14.08 2.35 11.32
C ILE A 69 14.66 3.62 11.90
N GLU A 70 13.79 4.47 12.46
CA GLU A 70 14.22 5.68 13.16
C GLU A 70 14.66 5.28 14.58
N GLU A 71 15.90 5.63 14.91
CA GLU A 71 16.50 5.46 16.23
C GLU A 71 16.54 6.80 16.98
N LYS A 72 17.07 6.78 18.21
CA LYS A 72 17.14 7.99 19.03
C LYS A 72 18.05 9.00 18.34
N GLN A 73 17.51 10.18 18.07
CA GLN A 73 18.31 11.21 17.43
C GLN A 73 19.35 11.81 18.35
N PRO A 74 20.57 12.08 17.84
CA PRO A 74 21.51 12.95 18.52
C PRO A 74 20.97 14.39 18.50
N ASN A 75 21.30 15.15 19.55
CA ASN A 75 21.13 16.60 19.54
C ASN A 75 22.16 17.19 18.58
N LEU A 76 21.74 17.57 17.38
CA LEU A 76 22.62 18.10 16.34
C LEU A 76 22.45 19.62 16.21
N SER A 77 23.56 20.33 16.07
CA SER A 77 23.57 21.72 15.64
C SER A 77 23.24 21.85 14.15
N ILE A 78 22.90 23.07 13.71
CA ILE A 78 22.61 23.37 12.30
C ILE A 78 23.82 23.04 11.40
N GLU A 79 25.04 23.29 11.87
CA GLU A 79 26.27 22.97 11.13
C GLU A 79 26.42 21.46 10.93
N GLN A 80 26.19 20.67 11.98
CA GLN A 80 26.26 19.22 11.91
C GLN A 80 25.17 18.61 11.03
N LEU A 81 24.00 19.25 10.89
CA LEU A 81 22.97 18.82 9.94
C LEU A 81 23.38 19.09 8.49
N LYS A 82 24.06 20.21 8.24
CA LYS A 82 24.54 20.60 6.91
C LYS A 82 25.78 19.82 6.45
N ASP A 83 26.52 19.21 7.37
CA ASP A 83 27.65 18.33 7.06
C ASP A 83 27.21 17.15 6.17
N SER A 84 27.75 17.10 4.95
CA SER A 84 27.44 16.08 3.95
C SER A 84 28.36 14.86 4.00
N LEU A 85 29.41 14.89 4.82
CA LEU A 85 30.37 13.80 4.99
C LEU A 85 29.99 12.87 6.14
N ALA A 86 29.21 13.37 7.10
CA ALA A 86 28.72 12.58 8.21
C ALA A 86 27.50 11.74 7.83
N GLU A 87 27.57 10.44 8.10
CA GLU A 87 26.42 9.54 7.96
C GLU A 87 25.41 9.73 9.11
N PRO A 88 24.10 9.55 8.86
CA PRO A 88 23.08 9.64 9.89
C PRO A 88 23.12 8.39 10.78
N THR A 89 23.41 8.58 12.07
CA THR A 89 23.43 7.48 13.07
C THR A 89 22.06 7.16 13.64
N ASP A 90 21.07 8.02 13.37
CA ASP A 90 19.71 7.93 13.88
C ASP A 90 18.77 7.15 12.96
N ILE A 91 19.28 6.60 11.86
CA ILE A 91 18.50 5.86 10.87
C ILE A 91 19.21 4.58 10.52
N LYS A 92 18.58 3.45 10.83
CA LYS A 92 19.06 2.12 10.43
C LYS A 92 18.36 1.68 9.14
N ILE A 93 19.14 1.43 8.09
CA ILE A 93 18.66 0.93 6.80
C ILE A 93 18.93 -0.57 6.72
N ILE A 94 17.91 -1.36 6.41
CA ILE A 94 17.99 -2.82 6.28
C ILE A 94 17.34 -3.24 4.98
N ASP A 95 18.12 -3.83 4.09
CA ASP A 95 17.63 -4.46 2.86
C ASP A 95 17.36 -5.95 3.10
N THR A 96 16.26 -6.46 2.56
CA THR A 96 15.92 -7.88 2.65
C THR A 96 16.37 -8.64 1.41
N ASP A 97 16.64 -9.93 1.57
CA ASP A 97 16.66 -10.85 0.43
C ASP A 97 15.29 -10.94 -0.25
N TRP A 98 15.24 -11.61 -1.40
CA TRP A 98 13.99 -11.99 -2.05
C TRP A 98 13.12 -12.81 -1.11
N LYS A 99 11.89 -12.33 -0.86
CA LYS A 99 10.87 -13.04 -0.08
C LYS A 99 9.74 -13.46 -1.00
N GLU A 100 9.43 -14.75 -0.98
CA GLU A 100 8.25 -15.28 -1.67
C GLU A 100 6.98 -14.64 -1.11
N VAL A 101 6.05 -14.28 -1.99
CA VAL A 101 4.77 -13.68 -1.64
C VAL A 101 3.62 -14.41 -2.31
N SER A 102 2.44 -14.36 -1.69
CA SER A 102 1.24 -14.90 -2.31
C SER A 102 0.80 -14.06 -3.51
N PRO A 103 0.06 -14.65 -4.47
CA PRO A 103 -0.58 -13.89 -5.55
C PRO A 103 -1.41 -12.69 -5.06
N ILE A 104 -2.14 -12.83 -3.94
CA ILE A 104 -2.91 -11.72 -3.35
C ILE A 104 -1.99 -10.56 -2.96
N THR A 105 -0.87 -10.87 -2.28
CA THR A 105 0.09 -9.86 -1.82
C THR A 105 0.82 -9.21 -3.00
N PHE A 106 1.18 -9.98 -4.03
CA PHE A 106 1.81 -9.42 -5.22
C PHE A 106 0.85 -8.51 -5.98
N GLU A 107 -0.39 -8.93 -6.21
CA GLU A 107 -1.40 -8.11 -6.89
C GLU A 107 -1.68 -6.79 -6.14
N GLU A 108 -1.71 -6.83 -4.81
CA GLU A 108 -1.91 -5.64 -3.96
C GLU A 108 -0.81 -4.59 -4.07
N HIS A 109 0.39 -5.01 -4.44
CA HIS A 109 1.59 -4.18 -4.46
C HIS A 109 2.26 -4.09 -5.85
N GLN A 110 1.64 -4.66 -6.89
CA GLN A 110 2.17 -4.64 -8.26
C GLN A 110 2.35 -3.23 -8.85
N ASN A 111 1.72 -2.23 -8.24
CA ASN A 111 1.85 -0.82 -8.62
C ASN A 111 2.75 -0.03 -7.66
N ASP A 112 3.25 -0.66 -6.60
CA ASP A 112 3.92 -0.01 -5.47
C ASP A 112 5.45 -0.06 -5.52
N LEU A 113 6.06 -0.52 -6.62
CA LEU A 113 7.52 -0.54 -6.74
C LEU A 113 8.09 0.86 -6.45
N GLY A 114 9.12 0.93 -5.61
CA GLY A 114 9.74 2.17 -5.15
C GLY A 114 8.88 3.02 -4.19
N MET A 115 7.72 2.53 -3.75
CA MET A 115 6.85 3.23 -2.81
C MET A 115 7.10 2.74 -1.39
N THR A 116 6.84 3.59 -0.39
CA THR A 116 6.56 3.12 0.97
C THR A 116 5.23 2.37 0.92
N ILE A 117 5.22 1.09 1.33
CA ILE A 117 4.01 0.26 1.40
C ILE A 117 3.51 0.03 2.82
N LEU A 118 4.35 0.34 3.81
CA LEU A 118 4.06 0.26 5.22
C LEU A 118 4.88 1.33 5.95
N SER A 119 4.24 2.09 6.82
CA SER A 119 4.92 3.01 7.72
C SER A 119 4.34 2.92 9.11
N LYS A 120 5.17 3.08 10.13
CA LYS A 120 4.75 3.34 11.50
C LYS A 120 5.30 4.70 11.89
N LYS A 121 4.45 5.54 12.49
CA LYS A 121 4.84 6.85 13.00
C LYS A 121 4.19 7.10 14.35
N ASN A 122 4.97 7.46 15.36
CA ASN A 122 4.51 7.65 16.74
C ASN A 122 3.65 6.46 17.23
N GLY A 123 4.07 5.23 16.94
CA GLY A 123 3.32 4.03 17.33
C GLY A 123 2.18 3.64 16.38
N LYS A 124 1.72 4.54 15.51
CA LYS A 124 0.58 4.30 14.61
C LYS A 124 1.01 3.68 13.30
N LEU A 125 0.47 2.50 12.99
CA LEU A 125 0.73 1.78 11.75
C LEU A 125 -0.18 2.26 10.62
N ASP A 126 0.40 2.52 9.45
CA ASP A 126 -0.28 2.82 8.18
C ASP A 126 0.22 1.85 7.10
N LYS A 127 -0.71 1.16 6.44
CA LYS A 127 -0.45 0.19 5.35
C LYS A 127 -0.80 0.76 3.98
N ASN A 128 -1.05 2.06 3.89
CA ASN A 128 -1.30 2.75 2.64
C ASN A 128 0.01 3.02 1.91
N SER A 129 -0.02 2.81 0.59
CA SER A 129 1.13 3.04 -0.25
C SER A 129 1.30 4.54 -0.52
N ALA A 130 2.51 5.08 -0.40
CA ALA A 130 2.82 6.48 -0.65
C ALA A 130 4.23 6.60 -1.22
N PRO A 131 4.56 7.71 -1.92
CA PRO A 131 5.90 7.86 -2.48
C PRO A 131 6.94 7.75 -1.37
N ALA A 132 8.07 7.11 -1.68
CA ALA A 132 9.07 6.80 -0.67
C ALA A 132 9.48 8.07 0.09
N GLY A 133 9.61 7.93 1.41
CA GLY A 133 10.01 9.03 2.29
C GLY A 133 8.88 10.00 2.69
N VAL A 134 7.78 10.10 1.95
CA VAL A 134 6.77 11.17 2.14
C VAL A 134 6.02 11.07 3.48
N ASN A 135 5.80 9.86 3.96
CA ASN A 135 5.07 9.54 5.19
C ASN A 135 5.79 10.01 6.48
N ASN A 136 7.11 9.86 6.54
CA ASN A 136 7.90 10.10 7.76
C ASN A 136 8.93 11.25 7.64
N TYR A 137 9.51 11.43 6.46
CA TYR A 137 10.73 12.22 6.25
C TYR A 137 10.48 13.55 5.52
N VAL A 138 9.69 13.54 4.45
CA VAL A 138 9.37 14.77 3.69
C VAL A 138 8.44 15.67 4.51
N GLY A 139 8.77 16.96 4.58
CA GLY A 139 8.03 17.94 5.38
C GLY A 139 8.32 17.85 6.89
N ASN A 140 9.28 17.03 7.30
CA ASN A 140 9.73 16.94 8.69
C ASN A 140 11.02 17.74 8.88
N PRO A 141 11.00 18.86 9.63
CA PRO A 141 12.13 19.78 9.76
C PRO A 141 13.40 19.15 10.37
N LYS A 142 13.25 17.96 10.97
CA LYS A 142 14.33 17.10 11.46
C LYS A 142 15.31 16.65 10.36
N TYR A 143 14.80 16.49 9.13
CA TYR A 143 15.56 15.89 8.04
C TYR A 143 15.87 16.86 6.90
N GLY A 144 15.22 18.02 6.86
CA GLY A 144 15.36 18.95 5.76
C GLY A 144 14.46 20.17 5.87
N GLU A 145 14.33 20.87 4.75
CA GLU A 145 13.58 22.10 4.65
C GLU A 145 12.91 22.25 3.27
N TRP A 146 11.87 23.07 3.20
CA TRP A 146 11.30 23.48 1.92
C TRP A 146 12.17 24.57 1.30
N ARG A 147 12.61 24.36 0.07
CA ARG A 147 13.32 25.36 -0.74
C ARG A 147 12.45 25.81 -1.88
N THR A 148 12.65 27.04 -2.33
CA THR A 148 11.90 27.64 -3.43
C THR A 148 12.87 27.97 -4.56
N HIS A 149 12.53 27.54 -5.77
CA HIS A 149 13.23 27.87 -6.99
C HIS A 149 12.96 29.31 -7.41
N SER A 150 13.79 29.83 -8.32
CA SER A 150 13.60 31.16 -8.91
C SER A 150 12.26 31.30 -9.67
N ASP A 151 11.67 30.19 -10.12
CA ASP A 151 10.36 30.15 -10.79
C ASP A 151 9.17 30.12 -9.81
N GLY A 152 9.42 30.21 -8.50
CA GLY A 152 8.41 30.20 -7.44
C GLY A 152 7.91 28.80 -7.06
N SER A 153 8.39 27.73 -7.70
CA SER A 153 8.06 26.36 -7.28
C SER A 153 8.83 25.98 -6.01
N SER A 154 8.18 25.28 -5.07
CA SER A 154 8.83 24.79 -3.84
C SER A 154 9.00 23.28 -3.85
N PHE A 155 10.13 22.81 -3.32
CA PHE A 155 10.49 21.41 -3.22
C PHE A 155 11.17 21.10 -1.88
N TRP A 156 11.11 19.84 -1.45
CA TRP A 156 11.74 19.39 -0.23
C TRP A 156 13.21 19.08 -0.47
N ALA A 157 14.10 19.69 0.31
CA ALA A 157 15.53 19.42 0.31
C ALA A 157 15.95 18.80 1.65
N PHE A 158 16.58 17.62 1.60
CA PHE A 158 17.20 17.03 2.78
C PHE A 158 18.46 17.81 3.18
N TYR A 159 18.75 17.87 4.48
CA TYR A 159 20.05 18.39 4.95
C TYR A 159 21.19 17.50 4.47
N GLY A 160 22.41 18.05 4.45
CA GLY A 160 23.62 17.37 3.96
C GLY A 160 23.80 15.97 4.57
N ARG A 161 23.61 15.85 5.88
CA ARG A 161 23.72 14.57 6.62
C ARG A 161 22.73 13.50 6.15
N TYR A 162 21.59 13.91 5.60
CA TYR A 162 20.56 13.02 5.07
C TYR A 162 20.55 13.00 3.54
N ARG A 163 21.62 13.44 2.87
CA ARG A 163 21.69 13.52 1.41
C ARG A 163 21.34 12.19 0.73
N LEU A 164 21.73 11.05 1.32
CA LEU A 164 21.43 9.71 0.80
C LEU A 164 19.92 9.47 0.61
N PHE A 165 19.07 10.13 1.39
CA PHE A 165 17.61 10.04 1.25
C PHE A 165 17.13 10.53 -0.10
N SER A 166 17.84 11.48 -0.70
CA SER A 166 17.51 11.96 -2.05
C SER A 166 17.59 10.82 -3.06
N ASP A 167 18.70 10.07 -3.02
CA ASP A 167 18.91 8.94 -3.94
C ASP A 167 17.98 7.76 -3.60
N LEU A 168 17.73 7.54 -2.30
CA LEU A 168 16.90 6.45 -1.81
C LEU A 168 15.41 6.64 -2.14
N PHE A 169 14.89 7.87 -2.04
CA PHE A 169 13.47 8.16 -2.19
C PHE A 169 13.08 8.70 -3.57
N PHE A 170 13.95 9.48 -4.20
CA PHE A 170 13.61 10.22 -5.43
C PHE A 170 14.34 9.67 -6.66
N GLY A 171 15.43 8.93 -6.45
CA GLY A 171 16.26 8.38 -7.52
C GLY A 171 16.88 9.44 -8.44
N PRO A 172 17.67 9.01 -9.44
CA PRO A 172 18.26 9.91 -10.41
C PRO A 172 17.18 10.34 -11.42
N ARG A 173 16.76 11.60 -11.34
CA ARG A 173 15.98 12.41 -12.32
C ARG A 173 14.52 12.70 -11.94
N TYR A 174 14.34 13.73 -11.12
CA TYR A 174 13.33 14.76 -11.39
C TYR A 174 14.03 15.89 -12.15
N GLY A 175 13.73 16.02 -13.44
CA GLY A 175 14.48 16.83 -14.41
C GLY A 175 14.57 18.34 -14.17
N TYR A 176 14.11 18.86 -13.02
CA TYR A 176 14.17 20.27 -12.65
C TYR A 176 14.20 20.52 -11.12
N GLY A 177 14.67 19.60 -10.28
CA GLY A 177 14.78 19.91 -8.85
C GLY A 177 15.05 18.71 -7.94
N TYR A 178 15.97 18.89 -7.01
CA TYR A 178 16.36 17.91 -6.01
C TYR A 178 15.26 17.71 -4.96
N GLY A 179 14.23 16.92 -5.25
CA GLY A 179 13.32 16.40 -4.23
C GLY A 179 11.83 16.52 -4.53
N TYR A 180 11.03 16.37 -3.47
CA TYR A 180 9.58 16.21 -3.60
C TYR A 180 8.86 17.56 -3.73
N PRO A 181 7.97 17.77 -4.73
CA PRO A 181 7.26 19.03 -4.88
C PRO A 181 6.32 19.33 -3.70
N ARG A 182 6.30 20.59 -3.24
CA ARG A 182 5.43 21.06 -2.14
C ARG A 182 3.96 20.76 -2.40
N ARG A 183 3.48 21.02 -3.62
CA ARG A 183 2.10 20.77 -4.04
C ARG A 183 1.69 19.31 -3.84
N ASP A 184 2.53 18.37 -4.23
CA ASP A 184 2.25 16.94 -4.06
C ASP A 184 2.23 16.56 -2.58
N TRP A 185 3.10 17.17 -1.77
CA TRP A 185 3.15 16.88 -0.34
C TRP A 185 1.93 17.42 0.35
N ASP A 186 1.51 18.64 0.01
CA ASP A 186 0.30 19.22 0.58
C ASP A 186 -0.93 18.39 0.21
N ASP A 187 -1.02 17.89 -1.03
CA ASP A 187 -2.11 17.01 -1.47
C ASP A 187 -2.09 15.67 -0.71
N TYR A 188 -0.94 14.99 -0.67
CA TYR A 188 -0.77 13.78 0.14
C TYR A 188 -1.17 14.00 1.61
N ASN A 189 -0.61 15.02 2.24
CA ASN A 189 -0.77 15.29 3.66
C ASN A 189 -2.21 15.65 4.00
N ARG A 190 -2.89 16.42 3.15
CA ARG A 190 -4.29 16.83 3.37
C ARG A 190 -5.29 15.74 3.05
N ASN A 191 -5.07 14.96 1.98
CA ASN A 191 -6.14 14.13 1.39
C ASN A 191 -5.91 12.62 1.53
N TYR A 192 -4.66 12.17 1.72
CA TYR A 192 -4.30 10.74 1.60
C TYR A 192 -3.68 10.16 2.87
N ARG A 193 -2.86 10.94 3.58
CA ARG A 193 -2.14 10.50 4.78
C ARG A 193 -3.06 9.84 5.80
N ASN A 194 -2.75 8.61 6.21
CA ASN A 194 -3.56 7.77 7.10
C ASN A 194 -4.97 7.39 6.59
N ARG A 195 -5.28 7.59 5.29
CA ARG A 195 -6.64 7.35 4.74
C ARG A 195 -6.63 6.40 3.56
N LYS A 196 -5.78 6.67 2.56
CA LYS A 196 -5.70 5.90 1.32
C LYS A 196 -4.33 6.03 0.69
N SER A 197 -4.01 5.09 -0.19
CA SER A 197 -2.76 5.11 -0.94
C SER A 197 -2.71 6.30 -1.92
N TYR A 198 -1.51 6.87 -2.12
CA TYR A 198 -1.25 8.03 -2.96
C TYR A 198 -0.18 7.72 -3.99
N TYR A 199 -0.50 7.96 -5.27
CA TYR A 199 0.41 7.74 -6.40
C TYR A 199 0.75 9.03 -7.14
N GLY A 200 0.36 10.19 -6.59
CA GLY A 200 0.51 11.48 -7.25
C GLY A 200 -0.53 11.71 -8.35
N SER A 201 -0.57 12.93 -8.87
CA SER A 201 -1.34 13.24 -10.08
C SER A 201 -0.91 12.33 -11.23
N SER A 202 -1.88 11.77 -11.94
CA SER A 202 -1.68 10.83 -13.06
C SER A 202 -0.80 9.62 -12.73
N SER A 203 -0.80 9.16 -11.47
CA SER A 203 -0.04 7.99 -11.02
C SER A 203 1.46 8.06 -11.32
N LYS A 204 2.05 9.25 -11.21
CA LYS A 204 3.47 9.49 -11.49
C LYS A 204 4.45 8.77 -10.55
N TYR A 205 3.97 8.28 -9.40
CA TYR A 205 4.76 7.48 -8.46
C TYR A 205 4.37 6.00 -8.54
N GLY A 206 5.29 5.12 -8.15
CA GLY A 206 5.09 3.67 -8.16
C GLY A 206 5.72 2.98 -9.37
N THR A 207 5.15 1.83 -9.75
CA THR A 207 5.76 0.92 -10.73
C THR A 207 5.86 1.50 -12.13
N ASN A 208 4.91 2.35 -12.52
CA ASN A 208 4.92 3.03 -13.81
C ASN A 208 5.71 4.34 -13.80
N SER A 209 6.33 4.70 -12.67
CA SER A 209 7.14 5.92 -12.57
C SER A 209 8.46 5.80 -13.33
N THR A 210 8.98 6.94 -13.77
CA THR A 210 10.27 7.03 -14.45
C THR A 210 11.48 6.85 -13.51
N GLY A 211 11.28 6.84 -12.18
CA GLY A 211 12.34 6.74 -11.19
C GLY A 211 12.85 5.32 -10.91
N ASN A 212 12.03 4.28 -11.14
CA ASN A 212 12.33 2.91 -10.71
C ASN A 212 13.13 2.06 -11.71
N LYS A 213 13.96 2.68 -12.55
CA LYS A 213 14.59 2.02 -13.71
C LYS A 213 15.64 0.95 -13.37
N ASN A 214 16.21 1.00 -12.16
CA ASN A 214 17.33 0.12 -11.78
C ASN A 214 16.91 -1.23 -11.16
N THR A 215 15.61 -1.46 -11.00
CA THR A 215 15.05 -2.68 -10.40
C THR A 215 15.02 -3.85 -11.38
N SER A 216 14.97 -5.08 -10.86
CA SER A 216 14.82 -6.29 -11.66
C SER A 216 13.52 -6.26 -12.45
N TRP A 217 12.42 -5.82 -11.81
CA TRP A 217 11.12 -5.66 -12.46
C TRP A 217 11.14 -4.66 -13.62
N ALA A 218 11.70 -3.46 -13.40
CA ALA A 218 11.64 -2.40 -14.39
C ALA A 218 12.39 -2.76 -15.68
N LYS A 219 13.47 -3.55 -15.57
CA LYS A 219 14.26 -4.06 -16.69
C LYS A 219 13.55 -5.13 -17.53
N LYS A 220 12.48 -5.76 -17.02
CA LYS A 220 11.71 -6.75 -17.80
C LYS A 220 10.97 -6.10 -18.97
N PRO A 221 10.81 -6.82 -20.10
CA PRO A 221 10.04 -6.30 -21.24
C PRO A 221 8.56 -6.14 -20.89
N GLN A 222 7.88 -5.22 -21.59
CA GLN A 222 6.47 -4.94 -21.31
C GLN A 222 5.56 -6.15 -21.52
N THR A 223 5.87 -7.01 -22.50
CA THR A 223 5.14 -8.27 -22.75
C THR A 223 5.19 -9.21 -21.55
N PHE A 224 6.34 -9.31 -20.89
CA PHE A 224 6.50 -10.07 -19.65
C PHE A 224 5.63 -9.47 -18.54
N LYS A 225 5.74 -8.16 -18.29
CA LYS A 225 4.97 -7.48 -17.25
C LYS A 225 3.45 -7.66 -17.46
N SER A 226 2.97 -7.51 -18.69
CA SER A 226 1.56 -7.74 -19.04
C SER A 226 1.12 -9.17 -18.76
N LYS A 227 1.92 -10.17 -19.15
CA LYS A 227 1.66 -11.59 -18.87
C LYS A 227 1.55 -11.85 -17.36
N VAL A 228 2.49 -11.31 -16.59
CA VAL A 228 2.51 -11.48 -15.13
C VAL A 228 1.32 -10.78 -14.48
N ASN A 229 0.97 -9.56 -14.89
CA ASN A 229 -0.18 -8.82 -14.36
C ASN A 229 -1.50 -9.56 -14.62
N SER A 230 -1.69 -10.11 -15.82
CA SER A 230 -2.87 -10.94 -16.12
C SER A 230 -2.87 -12.23 -15.29
N LYS A 231 -1.71 -12.87 -15.11
CA LYS A 231 -1.59 -14.10 -14.35
C LYS A 231 -1.88 -13.88 -12.86
N VAL A 232 -1.23 -12.89 -12.25
CA VAL A 232 -1.39 -12.62 -10.82
C VAL A 232 -2.84 -12.24 -10.49
N SER A 233 -3.51 -11.49 -11.37
CA SER A 233 -4.90 -11.12 -11.14
C SER A 233 -5.85 -12.33 -11.13
N ARG A 234 -5.63 -13.29 -12.05
CA ARG A 234 -6.37 -14.56 -12.07
C ARG A 234 -6.06 -15.40 -10.83
N SER A 235 -4.79 -15.55 -10.48
CA SER A 235 -4.36 -16.34 -9.33
C SER A 235 -4.87 -15.77 -8.00
N ALA A 236 -4.80 -14.45 -7.82
CA ALA A 236 -5.31 -13.76 -6.65
C ALA A 236 -6.83 -13.85 -6.55
N SER A 237 -7.55 -13.68 -7.67
CA SER A 237 -9.02 -13.87 -7.70
C SER A 237 -9.43 -15.29 -7.32
N ASN A 238 -8.70 -16.30 -7.79
CA ASN A 238 -8.94 -17.68 -7.43
C ASN A 238 -8.68 -17.95 -5.93
N MET A 239 -7.63 -17.37 -5.36
CA MET A 239 -7.42 -17.45 -3.91
C MET A 239 -8.55 -16.78 -3.12
N ARG A 240 -8.98 -15.58 -3.53
CA ARG A 240 -10.09 -14.87 -2.87
C ARG A 240 -11.40 -15.64 -2.96
N SER A 241 -11.71 -16.31 -4.08
CA SER A 241 -12.92 -17.14 -4.21
C SER A 241 -12.92 -18.36 -3.27
N ARG A 242 -11.73 -18.83 -2.87
CA ARG A 242 -11.56 -19.87 -1.85
C ARG A 242 -11.55 -19.32 -0.41
N GLY A 243 -11.83 -18.02 -0.24
CA GLY A 243 -11.91 -17.34 1.04
C GLY A 243 -10.57 -16.84 1.59
N TYR A 244 -9.49 -16.84 0.80
CA TYR A 244 -8.21 -16.31 1.28
C TYR A 244 -8.19 -14.77 1.31
N THR A 245 -7.58 -14.18 2.35
CA THR A 245 -7.48 -12.73 2.53
C THR A 245 -6.08 -12.30 2.98
N SER A 246 -5.75 -11.02 2.75
CA SER A 246 -4.50 -10.39 3.19
C SER A 246 -4.72 -9.45 4.38
N SER A 247 -3.61 -8.97 4.96
CA SER A 247 -3.64 -8.03 6.07
C SER A 247 -4.02 -6.59 5.68
N LYS A 248 -4.00 -6.27 4.38
CA LYS A 248 -4.50 -4.99 3.81
C LYS A 248 -6.01 -5.05 3.55
N SER A 249 -6.55 -6.25 3.31
CA SER A 249 -7.99 -6.48 3.10
C SER A 249 -8.78 -6.60 4.42
N TYR A 250 -8.15 -7.10 5.49
CA TYR A 250 -8.81 -7.28 6.79
C TYR A 250 -9.32 -5.97 7.43
N SER A 251 -8.64 -4.84 7.19
CA SER A 251 -9.02 -3.52 7.72
C SER A 251 -10.20 -2.87 6.99
N LYS A 252 -10.63 -3.40 5.84
CA LYS A 252 -11.71 -2.82 5.01
C LYS A 252 -13.08 -3.45 5.23
N ARG A 253 -13.27 -4.29 6.25
CA ARG A 253 -14.62 -4.78 6.59
C ARG A 253 -15.45 -3.64 7.19
N SER A 254 -15.97 -2.78 6.31
CA SER A 254 -17.16 -1.98 6.63
C SER A 254 -18.19 -2.97 7.16
N ARG A 255 -18.64 -2.75 8.39
CA ARG A 255 -19.83 -3.42 8.92
C ARG A 255 -20.89 -3.32 7.82
N SER A 256 -21.31 -4.45 7.28
CA SER A 256 -22.49 -4.53 6.45
C SER A 256 -23.65 -4.05 7.32
N SER A 257 -23.96 -2.75 7.28
CA SER A 257 -25.28 -2.29 7.65
C SER A 257 -26.19 -2.92 6.62
N SER A 258 -26.97 -3.91 7.05
CA SER A 258 -28.08 -4.49 6.32
C SER A 258 -28.96 -3.35 5.79
N ARG A 259 -28.68 -2.90 4.56
CA ARG A 259 -29.56 -1.99 3.85
C ARG A 259 -30.64 -2.87 3.26
N TYR A 260 -31.76 -2.92 3.98
CA TYR A 260 -33.07 -3.22 3.45
C TYR A 260 -33.25 -2.42 2.16
N SER A 261 -33.02 -3.06 1.02
CA SER A 261 -33.39 -2.53 -0.28
C SER A 261 -34.91 -2.60 -0.35
N ARG A 262 -35.59 -1.49 -0.06
CA ARG A 262 -36.98 -1.28 -0.44
C ARG A 262 -37.08 -1.43 -1.95
N SER A 263 -37.59 -2.57 -2.38
CA SER A 263 -38.07 -2.79 -3.74
C SER A 263 -39.21 -1.81 -3.99
N SER A 264 -38.97 -0.73 -4.74
CA SER A 264 -40.07 0.04 -5.32
C SER A 264 -40.61 -0.75 -6.50
N SER A 265 -41.68 -1.49 -6.27
CA SER A 265 -42.48 -2.13 -7.31
C SER A 265 -42.98 -1.05 -8.27
N ARG A 266 -42.44 -1.07 -9.49
CA ARG A 266 -42.89 -0.23 -10.60
C ARG A 266 -44.19 -0.83 -11.11
N SER A 267 -45.33 -0.38 -10.58
CA SER A 267 -46.66 -0.75 -11.08
C SER A 267 -46.87 -0.12 -12.46
N ARG A 268 -46.94 -0.98 -13.48
CA ARG A 268 -47.55 -0.67 -14.77
C ARG A 268 -49.02 -1.10 -14.69
N SER A 269 -49.94 -0.15 -14.75
CA SER A 269 -51.34 -0.40 -15.12
C SER A 269 -51.86 0.85 -15.81
N GLY A 270 -52.20 0.71 -17.10
CA GLY A 270 -52.84 1.76 -17.89
C GLY A 270 -54.34 1.88 -17.59
N GLY A 271 -54.93 3.00 -18.01
CA GLY A 271 -56.37 3.25 -17.97
C GLY A 271 -56.70 4.62 -18.55
N PHE A 272 -57.56 4.62 -19.57
CA PHE A 272 -58.07 5.74 -20.36
C PHE A 272 -58.95 6.75 -19.59
N GLY A 273 -59.13 7.96 -20.14
CA GLY A 273 -60.39 8.70 -20.00
C GLY A 273 -60.28 10.24 -19.89
N LYS A 274 -60.40 10.93 -21.03
CA LYS A 274 -61.30 12.08 -21.22
C LYS A 274 -61.86 12.01 -22.64
#